data_AF-A0A7Y3DGS0-F1
#
_entry.id   AF-A0A7Y3DGS0-F1
#
_cell.length_a   1.000
_cell.length_b   1.000
_cell.length_c   1.000
_cell.angle_alpha   90.00
_cell.angle_beta   90.00
_cell.angle_gamma   90.00
#
_symmetry.space_group_name_H-M   'P 1'
#
loop_
_entity.id
_entity.type
_entity.pdbx_description
1 polymer ?
#
loop_
_entity_poly.entity_id
_entity_poly.type
_entity_poly.pdbx_seq_one_letter_code
_entity_poly.pdbx_strand_id
1 'polypeptide(L)' 'MDRARLIEEKHRVQGEIRALRPRVERAMGEASNGRQRRRAQRMQRELERLMSREGELRMAIDRAPR' A
#
# COMPACT_ATOMS: atom_id res chain seq x y z
N MET A 1 14.19 16.05 -3.24
CA MET A 1 12.91 16.07 -2.49
C MET A 1 13.25 16.29 -1.03
N ASP A 2 12.57 17.19 -0.36
CA ASP A 2 12.82 17.49 1.06
C ASP A 2 12.44 16.28 1.94
N ARG A 3 13.20 16.02 3.00
CA ARG A 3 12.98 14.92 3.95
C ARG A 3 11.59 15.00 4.59
N ALA A 4 11.12 16.21 4.88
CA ALA A 4 9.76 16.43 5.39
C ALA A 4 8.70 15.92 4.41
N ARG A 5 8.84 16.22 3.11
CA ARG A 5 7.91 15.75 2.07
C ARG A 5 7.91 14.23 1.92
N LEU A 6 9.07 13.57 2.06
CA LEU A 6 9.15 12.11 2.02
C LEU A 6 8.41 11.47 3.21
N ILE A 7 8.51 12.08 4.39
CA ILE A 7 7.80 11.64 5.59
C ILE A 7 6.28 11.82 5.42
N GLU A 8 5.83 12.97 4.90
CA GLU A 8 4.41 13.21 4.60
C GLU A 8 3.86 12.19 3.59
N GLU A 9 4.57 11.95 2.49
CA GLU A 9 4.17 10.96 1.48
C GLU A 9 4.10 9.55 2.09
N LYS A 10 5.07 9.18 2.93
CA LYS A 10 5.05 7.90 3.64
C LYS A 10 3.83 7.77 4.53
N HIS A 11 3.48 8.80 5.30
CA HIS A 11 2.28 8.76 6.14
C HIS A 11 1.00 8.61 5.32
N ARG A 12 0.92 9.27 4.17
CA ARG A 12 -0.20 9.11 3.23
C ARG A 12 -0.30 7.67 2.73
N VAL A 13 0.81 7.10 2.24
CA VAL A 13 0.85 5.70 1.77
C VAL A 13 0.48 4.73 2.90
N GLN A 14 0.96 4.95 4.13
CA GLN A 14 0.56 4.14 5.28
C GLN A 14 -0.95 4.23 5.58
N GLY A 15 -1.56 5.40 5.40
CA GLY A 15 -3.01 5.58 5.50
C GLY A 15 -3.76 4.77 4.43
N GLU A 16 -3.30 4.80 3.19
CA GLU A 16 -3.87 4.04 2.09
C GLU A 16 -3.76 2.52 2.32
N ILE A 17 -2.60 2.04 2.81
CA ILE A 17 -2.40 0.64 3.21
C ILE A 17 -3.39 0.24 4.30
N ARG A 18 -3.53 1.05 5.35
CA ARG A 18 -4.45 0.77 6.47
C ARG A 18 -5.91 0.70 6.02
N ALA A 19 -6.30 1.53 5.06
CA ALA A 19 -7.65 1.53 4.51
C ALA A 19 -7.90 0.35 3.54
N LEU A 20 -6.90 -0.01 2.72
CA LEU A 20 -7.05 -1.03 1.68
C LEU A 20 -6.93 -2.46 2.24
N ARG A 21 -6.03 -2.70 3.20
CA ARG A 21 -5.76 -4.02 3.76
C ARG A 21 -7.01 -4.79 4.21
N PRO A 22 -7.90 -4.25 5.07
CA PRO A 22 -9.09 -4.99 5.50
C PRO A 22 -10.06 -5.28 4.34
N ARG A 23 -10.08 -4.43 3.30
CA ARG A 23 -10.91 -4.64 2.11
C ARG A 23 -10.38 -5.78 1.25
N VAL A 24 -9.06 -5.91 1.15
CA VAL A 24 -8.40 -7.03 0.47
C VAL A 24 -8.67 -8.33 1.22
N GLU A 25 -8.46 -8.35 2.55
CA GLU A 25 -8.69 -9.53 3.40
C GLU A 25 -10.14 -10.00 3.28
N ARG A 26 -11.11 -9.09 3.40
CA ARG A 26 -12.54 -9.39 3.18
C ARG A 26 -12.81 -9.93 1.79
N ALA A 27 -12.33 -9.24 0.75
CA ALA A 27 -12.59 -9.65 -0.63
C ALA A 27 -11.97 -11.00 -1.00
N MET A 28 -10.82 -11.34 -0.41
CA MET A 28 -10.20 -12.66 -0.55
C MET A 28 -11.03 -13.75 0.15
N GLY A 29 -11.54 -13.47 1.36
CA GLY A 29 -12.42 -14.38 2.09
C GLY A 29 -13.78 -14.61 1.42
N GLU A 30 -14.32 -13.60 0.73
CA GLU A 30 -15.64 -13.64 0.07
C GLU A 30 -15.58 -14.07 -1.41
N ALA A 31 -14.39 -14.33 -1.96
CA ALA A 31 -14.22 -14.61 -3.38
C ALA A 31 -14.64 -16.03 -3.78
N SER A 32 -15.95 -16.21 -4.03
CA SER A 32 -16.54 -17.51 -4.40
C SER A 32 -16.54 -17.80 -5.90
N ASN A 33 -16.43 -16.79 -6.76
CA ASN A 33 -16.40 -16.96 -8.21
C ASN A 33 -15.23 -16.26 -8.92
N GLY A 34 -15.02 -16.59 -10.20
CA GLY A 34 -13.91 -16.08 -10.99
C GLY A 34 -13.90 -14.55 -11.17
N ARG A 35 -15.05 -13.87 -11.11
CA ARG A 35 -15.11 -12.39 -11.16
C ARG A 35 -14.66 -11.78 -9.83
N GLN A 36 -15.13 -12.32 -8.72
CA GLN A 36 -14.72 -11.87 -7.37
C GLN A 36 -13.24 -12.15 -7.12
N ARG A 37 -12.73 -13.33 -7.50
CA ARG A 37 -11.29 -13.66 -7.40
C ARG A 37 -10.42 -12.67 -8.17
N ARG A 38 -10.80 -12.34 -9.42
CA ARG A 38 -10.07 -11.33 -10.21
C ARG A 38 -10.09 -9.95 -9.57
N ARG A 39 -11.22 -9.56 -8.95
CA ARG A 39 -11.33 -8.30 -8.21
C ARG A 39 -10.43 -8.30 -6.97
N ALA A 40 -10.46 -9.38 -6.18
CA ALA A 40 -9.63 -9.54 -4.99
C ALA A 40 -8.13 -9.49 -5.35
N GLN A 41 -7.71 -10.19 -6.41
CA GLN A 41 -6.33 -10.15 -6.92
C GLN A 41 -5.90 -8.77 -7.43
N ARG A 42 -6.81 -7.95 -7.95
CA ARG A 42 -6.48 -6.56 -8.33
C ARG A 42 -6.19 -5.72 -7.09
N MET A 43 -7.05 -5.82 -6.08
CA MET A 43 -6.86 -5.10 -4.81
C MET A 43 -5.61 -5.59 -4.06
N GLN A 44 -5.31 -6.89 -4.12
CA GLN A 44 -4.08 -7.45 -3.56
C GLN A 44 -2.83 -6.85 -4.21
N ARG A 45 -2.79 -6.80 -5.55
CA ARG A 45 -1.67 -6.18 -6.28
C ARG A 45 -1.52 -4.69 -5.99
N GLU A 46 -2.63 -3.99 -5.78
CA GLU A 46 -2.60 -2.58 -5.36
C GLU A 46 -2.01 -2.42 -3.95
N LEU A 47 -2.39 -3.29 -3.01
CA LEU A 47 -1.80 -3.33 -1.67
C LEU A 47 -0.30 -3.62 -1.70
N GLU A 48 0.13 -4.60 -2.50
CA GLU A 48 1.55 -4.94 -2.68
C GLU A 48 2.36 -3.76 -3.24
N ARG A 49 1.79 -3.00 -4.19
CA ARG A 49 2.41 -1.78 -4.73
C ARG A 49 2.55 -0.71 -3.65
N LEU A 50 1.52 -0.48 -2.85
CA LEU A 50 1.58 0.50 -1.76
C LEU A 50 2.62 0.10 -0.71
N MET A 51 2.67 -1.18 -0.32
CA MET A 51 3.70 -1.67 0.62
C MET A 51 5.12 -1.51 0.06
N SER A 52 5.31 -1.79 -1.23
CA SER A 52 6.60 -1.58 -1.89
C SER A 52 6.98 -0.10 -1.89
N ARG A 53 6.03 0.79 -2.19
CA ARG A 53 6.22 2.24 -2.15
C ARG A 53 6.57 2.75 -0.76
N GLU A 54 5.94 2.20 0.28
CA GLU A 54 6.27 2.54 1.68
C GLU A 54 7.73 2.18 2.00
N GLY A 55 8.20 1.01 1.54
CA GLY A 55 9.59 0.58 1.67
C GLY A 55 10.57 1.50 0.92
N GLU A 56 10.24 1.90 -0.31
CA GLU A 56 11.02 2.88 -1.08
C GLU A 56 11.13 4.22 -0.35
N LEU A 57 10.02 4.72 0.18
CA LEU A 57 9.97 5.97 0.93
C LEU A 57 10.80 5.88 2.21
N ARG A 58 10.76 4.75 2.91
CA ARG A 58 11.62 4.51 4.08
C ARG A 58 13.10 4.62 3.71
N MET A 59 13.53 3.93 2.66
CA MET A 59 14.90 4.01 2.17
C MET A 59 15.29 5.43 1.74
N ALA A 60 14.37 6.16 1.10
CA ALA A 60 14.61 7.55 0.69
C ALA A 60 14.77 8.49 1.90
N ILE A 61 13.97 8.32 2.96
CA ILE A 61 14.07 9.09 4.21
C ILE A 61 15.40 8.79 4.91
N ASP A 62 15.81 7.52 4.97
CA ASP A 62 17.05 7.11 5.62
C ASP A 62 18.30 7.68 4.91
N ARG A 63 18.22 7.89 3.59
CA ARG A 63 19.29 8.50 2.77
C ARG A 63 19.21 10.03 2.71
N ALA A 64 18.10 10.64 3.14
CA ALA A 64 17.93 12.08 3.09
C ALA A 64 18.74 12.76 4.21
N PRO A 65 19.41 13.89 3.94
CA PRO A 65 20.09 14.66 4.97
C PRO A 65 19.10 15.11 6.05
N ARG A 66 19.59 15.18 7.29
CA ARG A 66 18.80 15.55 8.47
C ARG A 66 18.47 17.03 8.50
#